data_AF-A0A928G564-F1
#
_entry.id   AF-A0A928G564-F1
#
_cell.length_a   1.000
_cell.length_b   1.000
_cell.length_c   1.000
_cell.angle_alpha   90.00
_cell.angle_beta   90.00
_cell.angle_gamma   90.00
#
_symmetry.space_group_name_H-M   'P 1'
#
loop_
_entity.id
_entity.type
_entity.pdbx_description
1 polymer ?
#
loop_
_entity_poly.entity_id
_entity_poly.type
_entity_poly.pdbx_seq_one_letter_code
_entity_poly.pdbx_strand_id
1 'polypeptide(L)' 'METKDKVLQVMKEAGEPLNAGKIAELSGIDRKDVDKAMKQLKDEGAIISPVRCKWAPAN' A
#
# COMPACT_ATOMS: atom_id res chain seq x y z
N MET A 1 4.21 2.57 13.97
CA MET A 1 2.85 2.85 13.48
C MET A 1 2.81 3.81 12.29
N GLU A 2 3.91 4.48 11.90
CA GLU A 2 3.94 5.37 10.71
C GLU A 2 3.82 4.67 9.35
N THR A 3 4.24 3.41 9.26
CA THR A 3 4.36 2.68 7.99
C THR A 3 3.02 2.51 7.27
N LYS A 4 1.97 2.17 8.03
CA LYS A 4 0.62 1.95 7.48
C LYS A 4 0.01 3.25 6.96
N ASP A 5 0.13 4.34 7.72
CA ASP A 5 -0.37 5.66 7.36
C ASP A 5 0.32 6.19 6.10
N LYS A 6 1.65 6.09 6.02
CA LYS A 6 2.39 6.47 4.79
C LYS A 6 1.97 5.65 3.59
N VAL A 7 1.81 4.34 3.75
CA VAL A 7 1.34 3.45 2.68
C VAL A 7 -0.07 3.85 2.23
N LEU A 8 -0.99 4.07 3.17
CA LEU A 8 -2.36 4.54 2.89
C LEU A 8 -2.38 5.90 2.21
N GLN A 9 -1.54 6.84 2.65
CA GLN A 9 -1.49 8.18 2.10
C GLN A 9 -0.93 8.17 0.67
N VAL A 10 0.17 7.46 0.42
CA VAL A 10 0.73 7.27 -0.92
C VAL A 10 -0.27 6.59 -1.85
N MET A 11 -0.99 5.59 -1.37
CA MET A 11 -2.02 4.89 -2.14
C MET A 11 -3.23 5.78 -2.43
N LYS A 12 -3.64 6.65 -1.49
CA LYS A 12 -4.71 7.64 -1.69
C LYS A 12 -4.30 8.78 -2.61
N GLU A 13 -3.10 9.32 -2.45
CA GLU A 13 -2.54 10.38 -3.31
C GLU A 13 -2.36 9.90 -4.75
N ALA A 14 -1.96 8.64 -4.92
CA ALA A 14 -1.85 8.07 -6.25
C ALA A 14 -3.20 7.85 -6.93
N GLY A 15 -4.29 7.68 -6.18
CA GLY A 15 -5.65 7.48 -6.72
C GLY A 15 -5.79 6.29 -7.67
N GLU A 16 -4.75 5.47 -7.79
CA GLU A 16 -4.60 4.44 -8.80
C GLU A 16 -3.99 3.17 -8.18
N PRO A 17 -4.20 2.01 -8.81
CA PRO A 17 -3.64 0.76 -8.33
C PRO A 17 -2.09 0.78 -8.45
N LEU A 18 -1.38 0.84 -7.31
CA LEU A 18 0.08 0.88 -7.22
C LEU A 18 0.67 -0.49 -6.85
N ASN A 19 1.87 -0.80 -7.35
CA ASN A 19 2.58 -2.02 -6.93
C ASN A 19 3.37 -1.80 -5.62
N ALA A 20 3.72 -2.90 -4.95
CA ALA A 20 4.49 -2.87 -3.70
C ALA A 20 5.82 -2.10 -3.83
N GLY A 21 6.47 -2.19 -5.00
CA GLY A 21 7.74 -1.52 -5.27
C GLY A 21 7.59 0.00 -5.34
N LYS A 22 6.56 0.49 -6.03
CA LYS A 22 6.30 1.92 -6.18
C LYS A 22 5.79 2.53 -4.87
N ILE A 23 5.03 1.78 -4.07
CA ILE A 23 4.67 2.18 -2.71
C ILE A 23 5.93 2.30 -1.86
N ALA A 24 6.86 1.34 -1.92
CA ALA A 24 8.14 1.41 -1.19
C ALA A 24 9.00 2.61 -1.61
N GLU A 25 9.11 2.89 -2.91
CA GLU A 25 9.82 4.08 -3.40
C GLU A 25 9.15 5.39 -2.98
N LEU A 26 7.83 5.51 -3.14
CA LEU A 26 7.09 6.73 -2.84
C LEU A 26 6.99 7.01 -1.33
N SER A 27 6.82 5.96 -0.53
CA SER A 27 6.76 6.09 0.93
C SER A 27 8.15 6.21 1.57
N GLY A 28 9.22 5.88 0.84
CA GLY A 28 10.58 5.79 1.36
C GLY A 28 10.76 4.68 2.39
N ILE A 29 9.90 3.66 2.34
CA ILE A 29 9.85 2.56 3.31
C ILE A 29 10.47 1.32 2.68
N ASP A 30 11.18 0.57 3.51
CA ASP A 30 11.76 -0.72 3.11
C ASP A 30 10.68 -1.68 2.58
N ARG A 31 11.00 -2.42 1.52
CA ARG A 31 10.02 -3.30 0.86
C ARG A 31 9.45 -4.35 1.82
N LYS A 32 10.22 -4.77 2.84
CA LYS A 32 9.77 -5.67 3.90
C LYS A 32 8.70 -5.05 4.80
N ASP A 33 8.85 -3.77 5.13
CA ASP A 33 7.90 -3.03 5.94
C ASP A 33 6.64 -2.70 5.16
N VAL A 34 6.77 -2.35 3.87
CA VAL A 34 5.62 -2.19 2.97
C VAL A 34 4.86 -3.51 2.80
N ASP A 35 5.55 -4.64 2.64
CA ASP A 35 4.90 -5.95 2.52
C ASP A 35 4.14 -6.32 3.80
N LYS A 36 4.74 -6.11 4.98
CA LYS A 36 4.07 -6.31 6.28
C LYS A 36 2.86 -5.38 6.44
N ALA A 37 3.01 -4.10 6.13
CA ALA A 37 1.95 -3.11 6.24
C ALA A 37 0.81 -3.43 5.27
N MET A 38 1.12 -3.75 4.01
CA MET A 38 0.13 -4.16 3.03
C MET A 38 -0.55 -5.45 3.42
N LYS A 39 0.16 -6.43 3.98
CA LYS A 39 -0.46 -7.68 4.45
C LYS A 39 -1.46 -7.41 5.57
N GLN A 40 -1.12 -6.55 6.53
CA GLN A 40 -2.04 -6.12 7.59
C GLN A 40 -3.22 -5.31 7.02
N LEU A 41 -2.97 -4.33 6.15
CA LEU A 41 -4.03 -3.52 5.53
C LEU A 41 -4.96 -4.35 4.64
N LYS A 42 -4.42 -5.40 4.00
CA LYS A 42 -5.20 -6.36 3.20
C LYS A 42 -6.08 -7.23 4.10
N ASP A 43 -5.52 -7.72 5.21
CA ASP A 43 -6.28 -8.47 6.24
C ASP A 43 -7.38 -7.59 6.87
N GLU A 44 -7.10 -6.32 7.12
CA GLU A 44 -8.05 -5.31 7.61
C GLU A 44 -9.06 -4.87 6.54
N GLY A 45 -8.90 -5.28 5.28
CA GLY A 45 -9.78 -4.89 4.17
C GLY A 45 -9.64 -3.44 3.71
N ALA A 46 -8.62 -2.72 4.18
CA ALA A 46 -8.34 -1.32 3.85
C ALA A 46 -7.68 -1.14 2.47
N ILE A 47 -7.13 -2.22 1.88
CA ILE A 47 -6.61 -2.22 0.50
C ILE A 47 -7.14 -3.42 -0.29
N ILE A 48 -7.48 -3.18 -1.56
CA ILE A 48 -7.89 -4.21 -2.51
C ILE A 48 -6.87 -4.34 -3.64
N SER A 49 -6.76 -5.53 -4.24
CA SER A 49 -5.94 -5.72 -5.43
C SER A 49 -6.86 -5.94 -6.65
N PRO A 50 -7.32 -4.86 -7.31
CA PRO A 50 -8.23 -4.97 -8.46
C PRO A 50 -7.53 -5.56 -9.69
N VAL A 51 -6.21 -5.42 -9.80
CA VAL A 51 -5.38 -5.94 -10.89
C VAL A 51 -4.17 -6.64 -10.29
N ARG A 52 -3.72 -7.74 -10.91
CA ARG A 52 -2.55 -8.50 -10.44
C ARG A 52 -1.35 -7.57 -10.23
N CYS A 53 -0.74 -7.65 -9.05
CA CYS A 53 0.38 -6.83 -8.59
C CYS A 53 0.09 -5.33 -8.41
N LYS A 54 -1.17 -4.90 -8.46
CA LYS A 54 -1.57 -3.53 -8.15
C LYS A 54 -2.53 -3.50 -6.97
N TRP A 55 -2.25 -2.61 -6.04
CA TRP A 55 -2.94 -2.43 -4.77
C TRP A 55 -3.56 -1.04 -4.77
N ALA A 56 -4.83 -0.96 -4.41
CA ALA A 56 -5.59 0.27 -4.31
C ALA A 56 -6.22 0.37 -2.91
N PRO A 57 -6.41 1.57 -2.35
CA PRO A 57 -7.16 1.71 -1.12
C PRO A 57 -8.61 1.24 -1.36
N ALA A 58 -9.13 0.44 -0.43
CA ALA A 58 -10.55 0.13 -0.39
C ALA A 58 -11.26 1.41 0.08
N ASN A 59 -12.08 2.00 -0.80
CA ASN A 59 -13.01 3.05 -0.40
C ASN A 59 -14.16 2.44 0.40
#